data_AF-A0A6L7WE70-F1
#
_entry.id   AF-A0A6L7WE70-F1
#
_cell.length_a   1.000
_cell.length_b   1.000
_cell.length_c   1.000
_cell.angle_alpha   90.00
_cell.angle_beta   90.00
_cell.angle_gamma   90.00
#
_symmetry.space_group_name_H-M   'P 1'
#
loop_
_entity.id
_entity.type
_entity.pdbx_description
1 polymer ?
#
loop_
_entity_poly.entity_id
_entity_poly.type
_entity_poly.pdbx_seq_one_letter_code
_entity_poly.pdbx_strand_id
1 'polypeptide(L)'
;MTGAPEQDDGEALVGEVIDPDSDPESDIDPDEAEEILFRAARFRGPLPPPGLFREYEDVLPGAADRILSMAEDETTHRHAVALRALDIAAENQPGRRFGVLAGLVLALALAAIAFAMVIMEYAWPAVAVILIKVAAMVGMFIYGMRERPDPPGAPG
;
A
#
# COMPACT_ATOMS: atom_id res chain seq x y z
N MET A 1 -3.43 5.99 90.09
CA MET A 1 -4.14 4.79 89.57
C MET A 1 -4.83 5.27 88.30
N THR A 2 -4.20 5.16 87.13
CA THR A 2 -4.17 3.99 86.21
C THR A 2 -4.86 4.49 84.94
N GLY A 3 -4.33 4.44 83.72
CA GLY A 3 -3.12 3.82 83.19
C GLY A 3 -2.55 4.61 81.98
N ALA A 4 -1.44 4.10 81.47
CA ALA A 4 -0.60 4.64 80.38
C ALA A 4 -1.10 4.21 78.97
N PRO A 5 -0.29 4.38 77.90
CA PRO A 5 -0.01 5.60 77.14
C PRO A 5 -0.56 5.52 75.70
N GLU A 6 -1.08 6.62 75.15
CA GLU A 6 -1.40 6.74 73.72
C GLU A 6 -0.16 7.27 72.99
N GLN A 7 0.52 6.37 72.29
CA GLN A 7 1.52 6.69 71.27
C GLN A 7 0.81 6.64 69.91
N ASP A 8 0.69 7.84 69.31
CA ASP A 8 0.99 8.12 67.89
C ASP A 8 2.09 7.12 67.43
N ASP A 9 2.05 6.45 66.29
CA ASP A 9 2.33 7.02 64.97
C ASP A 9 1.98 5.95 63.91
N GLY A 10 1.48 6.37 62.75
CA GLY A 10 1.74 5.66 61.50
C GLY A 10 0.67 4.69 60.99
N GLU A 11 -0.48 5.22 60.55
CA GLU A 11 -1.24 4.59 59.46
C GLU A 11 -0.47 4.77 58.14
N ALA A 12 0.62 4.00 58.00
CA ALA A 12 1.26 3.78 56.72
C ALA A 12 0.58 2.59 56.03
N LEU A 13 -0.14 2.88 54.95
CA LEU A 13 -0.18 2.10 53.70
C LEU A 13 0.08 0.59 53.89
N VAL A 14 -0.89 -0.13 54.46
CA VAL A 14 -0.94 -1.58 54.23
C VAL A 14 -1.54 -1.75 52.85
N GLY A 15 -0.67 -1.74 51.85
CA GLY A 15 -0.99 -2.23 50.52
C GLY A 15 -1.64 -3.60 50.68
N GLU A 16 -2.78 -3.75 50.02
CA GLU A 16 -3.43 -5.03 49.84
C GLU A 16 -2.36 -6.04 49.43
N VAL A 17 -2.07 -6.95 50.36
CA VAL A 17 -1.10 -8.02 50.17
C VAL A 17 -1.70 -8.91 49.08
N ILE A 18 -1.26 -8.69 47.85
CA ILE A 18 -1.46 -9.64 46.78
C ILE A 18 -0.69 -10.88 47.22
N ASP A 19 -1.45 -11.88 47.67
CA ASP A 19 -0.94 -13.13 48.17
C ASP A 19 -0.15 -13.81 47.03
N PRO A 20 1.17 -14.00 47.17
CA PRO A 20 2.04 -14.47 46.08
C PRO A 20 1.77 -15.92 45.67
N ASP A 21 0.93 -16.64 46.43
CA ASP A 21 0.48 -18.00 46.14
C ASP A 21 -0.97 -18.04 45.59
N SER A 22 -1.55 -16.89 45.22
CA SER A 22 -2.78 -16.85 44.43
C SER A 22 -2.45 -17.34 43.02
N ASP A 23 -2.69 -18.62 42.74
CA ASP A 23 -2.61 -19.19 41.39
C ASP A 23 -3.30 -18.25 40.39
N PRO A 24 -2.57 -17.65 39.42
CA PRO A 24 -3.17 -16.84 38.37
C PRO A 24 -3.88 -17.69 37.31
N GLU A 25 -3.96 -19.01 37.51
CA GLU A 25 -4.74 -19.94 36.69
C GLU A 25 -6.24 -19.86 37.02
N SER A 26 -6.80 -18.65 36.94
CA SER A 26 -8.24 -18.50 36.73
C SER A 26 -8.53 -18.80 35.26
N ASP A 27 -8.92 -20.03 34.97
CA ASP A 27 -9.83 -20.48 33.89
C ASP A 27 -10.13 -19.43 32.80
N ILE A 28 -9.15 -19.06 31.99
CA ILE A 28 -9.46 -18.52 30.67
C ILE A 28 -9.48 -19.73 29.74
N ASP A 29 -10.69 -20.15 29.35
CA ASP A 29 -10.87 -21.18 28.34
C ASP A 29 -10.03 -20.79 27.12
N PRO A 30 -9.11 -21.66 26.63
CA PRO A 30 -8.31 -21.39 25.44
C PRO A 30 -9.14 -20.86 24.27
N ASP A 31 -10.39 -21.30 24.17
CA ASP A 31 -11.34 -20.88 23.14
C ASP A 31 -11.83 -19.43 23.34
N GLU A 32 -12.03 -18.97 24.59
CA GLU A 32 -12.36 -17.57 24.91
C GLU A 32 -11.16 -16.64 24.73
N ALA A 33 -9.95 -17.08 25.11
CA ALA A 33 -8.73 -16.33 24.88
C ALA A 33 -8.49 -16.13 23.37
N GLU A 34 -8.71 -17.18 22.58
CA GLU A 34 -8.59 -17.15 21.13
C GLU A 34 -9.68 -16.26 20.51
N GLU A 35 -10.92 -16.26 21.01
CA GLU A 35 -12.00 -15.37 20.55
C GLU A 35 -11.70 -13.88 20.83
N ILE A 36 -11.22 -13.55 22.03
CA ILE A 36 -10.86 -12.18 22.41
C ILE A 36 -9.67 -11.70 21.58
N LEU A 37 -8.65 -12.55 21.40
CA LEU A 37 -7.49 -12.26 20.57
C LEU A 37 -7.86 -12.10 19.09
N PHE A 38 -8.80 -12.91 18.59
CA PHE A 38 -9.32 -12.83 17.22
C PHE A 38 -10.12 -11.55 16.98
N ARG A 39 -10.88 -11.07 17.97
CA ARG A 39 -11.60 -9.78 17.91
C ARG A 39 -10.64 -8.59 17.88
N ALA A 40 -9.59 -8.62 18.70
CA ALA A 40 -8.56 -7.57 18.76
C ALA A 40 -7.68 -7.55 17.50
N ALA A 41 -7.38 -8.72 16.92
CA ALA A 41 -6.51 -8.85 15.74
C ALA A 41 -7.11 -8.27 14.45
N ARG A 42 -8.41 -7.96 14.40
CA ARG A 42 -9.10 -7.55 13.17
C ARG A 42 -9.12 -6.04 12.88
N PHE A 43 -8.68 -5.20 13.81
CA PHE A 43 -8.59 -3.75 13.58
C PHE A 43 -7.17 -3.33 13.21
N ARG A 44 -6.89 -3.32 11.90
CA ARG A 44 -5.74 -2.64 11.31
C ARG A 44 -6.24 -1.53 10.40
N GLY A 45 -6.29 -0.32 10.95
CA GLY A 45 -6.62 0.89 10.23
C GLY A 45 -6.27 2.11 11.08
N PRO A 46 -6.11 3.29 10.47
CA PRO A 46 -5.83 4.53 11.19
C PRO A 46 -7.02 5.02 12.02
N LEU A 47 -8.23 4.45 11.80
CA LEU A 47 -9.41 4.75 12.60
C LEU A 47 -9.63 3.69 13.69
N PRO A 48 -10.06 4.11 14.89
CA PRO A 48 -10.55 3.20 15.91
C PRO A 48 -11.83 2.49 15.45
N PRO A 49 -12.19 1.36 16.09
CA PRO A 49 -13.44 0.66 15.82
C PRO A 49 -14.65 1.59 15.97
N PRO A 50 -15.68 1.44 15.12
CA PRO A 50 -16.84 2.33 15.11
C PRO A 50 -17.58 2.38 16.47
N GLY A 51 -17.53 1.30 17.26
CA GLY A 51 -18.11 1.25 18.60
C GLY A 51 -17.39 2.10 19.64
N LEU A 52 -16.12 2.43 19.44
CA LEU A 52 -15.26 3.10 20.41
C LEU A 52 -15.33 4.63 20.33
N PHE A 53 -15.90 5.20 19.25
CA PHE A 53 -16.03 6.65 19.10
C PHE A 53 -16.90 7.30 20.19
N ARG A 54 -17.90 6.59 20.70
CA ARG A 54 -18.73 7.08 21.81
C ARG A 54 -17.89 7.21 23.09
N GLU A 55 -17.05 6.24 23.39
CA GLU A 55 -16.14 6.29 24.56
C GLU A 55 -15.12 7.43 24.43
N TYR A 56 -14.60 7.70 23.23
CA TYR A 56 -13.73 8.84 22.99
C TYR A 56 -14.44 10.19 23.24
N GLU A 57 -15.69 10.32 22.81
CA GLU A 57 -16.50 11.52 23.08
C GLU A 57 -16.86 11.69 24.55
N ASP A 58 -17.15 10.59 25.24
CA ASP A 58 -17.47 10.59 26.67
C ASP A 58 -16.25 10.98 27.52
N VAL A 59 -15.04 10.61 27.10
CA VAL A 59 -13.77 11.00 27.76
C VAL A 59 -13.39 12.44 27.44
N LEU A 60 -13.48 12.85 26.17
CA LEU A 60 -13.15 14.20 25.72
C LEU A 60 -14.12 14.64 24.61
N PRO A 61 -15.03 15.58 24.90
CA PRO A 61 -15.94 16.11 23.90
C PRO A 61 -15.20 16.71 22.70
N GLY A 62 -15.57 16.29 21.49
CA GLY A 62 -14.96 16.63 20.20
C GLY A 62 -13.79 15.73 19.79
N ALA A 63 -13.46 14.68 20.55
CA ALA A 63 -12.37 13.77 20.20
C ALA A 63 -12.66 12.92 18.96
N ALA A 64 -13.89 12.43 18.79
CA ALA A 64 -14.27 11.65 17.62
C ALA A 64 -14.15 12.47 16.33
N ASP A 65 -14.67 13.71 16.34
CA ASP A 65 -14.59 14.63 15.20
C ASP A 65 -13.14 14.94 14.82
N ARG A 66 -12.26 15.15 15.81
CA ARG A 66 -10.82 15.34 15.59
C ARG A 66 -10.14 14.11 14.99
N ILE A 67 -10.53 12.91 15.41
CA ILE A 67 -9.98 11.66 14.87
C ILE A 67 -10.43 11.46 13.42
N LEU A 68 -11.71 11.70 13.12
CA LEU A 68 -12.26 11.61 11.77
C LEU A 68 -11.62 12.64 10.82
N SER A 69 -11.51 13.89 11.24
CA SER A 69 -10.85 14.95 10.45
C SER A 69 -9.37 14.68 10.21
N MET A 70 -8.62 14.21 11.21
CA MET A 70 -7.24 13.76 11.01
C MET A 70 -7.13 12.63 9.98
N ALA A 71 -8.09 11.69 9.99
CA ALA A 71 -8.10 10.60 9.02
C ALA A 71 -8.42 11.09 7.60
N GLU A 72 -9.38 12.01 7.44
CA GLU A 72 -9.72 12.63 6.17
C GLU A 72 -8.54 13.43 5.59
N ASP A 73 -7.86 14.21 6.43
CA ASP A 73 -6.68 14.99 6.05
C ASP A 73 -5.52 14.07 5.62
N GLU A 74 -5.28 12.97 6.33
CA GLU A 74 -4.26 11.98 5.97
C GLU A 74 -4.57 11.32 4.62
N THR A 75 -5.84 10.97 4.34
CA THR A 75 -6.23 10.49 3.00
C THR A 75 -6.01 11.55 1.93
N THR A 76 -6.40 12.80 2.19
CA THR A 76 -6.25 13.91 1.25
C THR A 76 -4.78 14.19 0.95
N HIS A 77 -3.93 14.16 1.98
CA HIS A 77 -2.48 14.32 1.85
C HIS A 77 -1.86 13.20 1.03
N ARG A 78 -2.22 11.94 1.31
CA ARG A 78 -1.75 10.78 0.53
C ARG A 78 -2.17 10.86 -0.93
N HIS A 79 -3.40 11.25 -1.22
CA HIS A 79 -3.87 11.49 -2.58
C HIS A 79 -3.07 12.61 -3.27
N ALA A 80 -2.83 13.72 -2.58
CA ALA A 80 -2.05 14.83 -3.12
C ALA A 80 -0.59 14.44 -3.43
N VAL A 81 0.05 13.65 -2.55
CA VAL A 81 1.40 13.12 -2.77
C VAL A 81 1.43 12.14 -3.94
N ALA A 82 0.44 11.25 -4.04
CA ALA A 82 0.33 10.30 -5.14
C ALA A 82 0.15 11.00 -6.49
N LEU A 83 -0.72 12.02 -6.56
CA LEU A 83 -0.93 12.80 -7.78
C LEU A 83 0.34 13.54 -8.20
N ARG A 84 1.04 14.19 -7.25
CA ARG A 84 2.32 14.86 -7.54
C ARG A 84 3.40 13.89 -8.00
N ALA A 85 3.45 12.68 -7.45
CA ALA A 85 4.39 11.66 -7.89
C ALA A 85 4.12 11.20 -9.34
N LEU A 86 2.85 11.11 -9.74
CA LEU A 86 2.45 10.82 -11.13
C LEU A 86 2.83 11.95 -12.08
N ASP A 87 2.60 13.21 -11.68
CA ASP A 87 2.96 14.37 -12.49
C ASP A 87 4.47 14.46 -12.71
N ILE A 88 5.27 14.26 -11.67
CA ILE A 88 6.73 14.22 -11.76
C ILE A 88 7.20 13.06 -12.65
N ALA A 89 6.57 11.88 -12.55
CA ALA A 89 6.88 10.74 -13.40
C ALA A 89 6.50 10.95 -14.88
N ALA A 90 5.47 11.76 -15.16
CA ALA A 90 5.08 12.13 -16.51
C ALA A 90 5.99 13.21 -17.11
N GLU A 91 6.39 14.20 -16.31
CA GLU A 91 7.23 15.32 -16.74
C GLU A 91 8.70 14.92 -16.91
N ASN A 92 9.21 14.02 -16.07
CA ASN A 92 10.57 13.47 -16.17
C ASN A 92 10.74 12.33 -17.19
N GLN A 93 9.86 12.20 -18.19
CA GLN A 93 10.07 11.31 -19.35
C GLN A 93 10.46 12.06 -20.64
N PRO A 94 11.56 12.84 -20.67
CA PRO A 94 12.06 13.41 -21.91
C PRO A 94 12.41 12.30 -22.92
N GLY A 95 12.81 11.11 -22.44
CA GLY A 95 13.19 9.96 -23.26
C GLY A 95 12.07 9.36 -24.12
N ARG A 96 10.80 9.48 -23.73
CA ARG A 96 9.70 8.84 -24.50
C ARG A 96 9.49 9.52 -25.85
N ARG A 97 9.68 10.84 -25.92
CA ARG A 97 9.59 11.61 -27.17
C ARG A 97 10.78 11.31 -28.09
N PHE A 98 11.99 11.20 -27.53
CA PHE A 98 13.18 10.82 -28.32
C PHE A 98 13.10 9.39 -28.85
N GLY A 99 12.54 8.45 -28.10
CA GLY A 99 12.32 7.07 -28.57
C GLY A 99 11.35 6.99 -29.76
N VAL A 100 10.22 7.70 -29.69
CA VAL A 100 9.25 7.76 -30.80
C VAL A 100 9.85 8.45 -32.03
N LEU A 101 10.58 9.56 -31.84
CA LEU A 101 11.23 10.26 -32.94
C LEU A 101 12.33 9.41 -33.60
N ALA A 102 13.18 8.76 -32.80
CA ALA A 102 14.23 7.86 -33.29
C ALA A 102 13.64 6.66 -34.05
N GLY A 103 12.55 6.07 -33.53
CA GLY A 103 11.82 5.01 -34.21
C GLY A 103 11.21 5.46 -35.54
N LEU A 104 10.62 6.66 -35.59
CA LEU A 104 10.09 7.23 -36.82
C LEU A 104 11.18 7.50 -37.87
N VAL A 105 12.31 8.06 -37.46
CA VAL A 105 13.48 8.27 -38.34
C VAL A 105 13.99 6.95 -38.90
N LEU A 106 14.14 5.92 -38.05
CA LEU A 106 14.57 4.59 -38.49
C LEU A 106 13.56 3.95 -39.47
N ALA A 107 12.26 4.05 -39.19
CA ALA A 107 11.21 3.51 -40.04
C ALA A 107 11.19 4.17 -41.43
N LEU A 108 11.36 5.51 -41.48
CA LEU A 108 11.47 6.28 -42.71
C LEU A 108 12.75 5.94 -43.48
N ALA A 109 13.89 5.80 -42.81
CA ALA A 109 15.15 5.40 -43.44
C ALA A 109 15.03 4.02 -44.10
N LEU A 110 14.46 3.03 -43.40
CA LEU A 110 14.21 1.70 -43.97
C LEU A 110 13.22 1.72 -45.13
N ALA A 111 12.19 2.59 -45.07
CA ALA A 111 11.25 2.76 -46.18
C ALA A 111 11.93 3.39 -47.41
N ALA A 112 12.79 4.40 -47.22
CA ALA A 112 13.53 5.04 -48.30
C ALA A 112 14.53 4.07 -48.97
N ILE A 113 15.23 3.26 -48.17
CA ILE A 113 16.13 2.21 -48.69
C ILE A 113 15.36 1.18 -49.52
N ALA A 114 14.21 0.71 -49.01
CA ALA A 114 13.37 -0.22 -49.76
C ALA A 114 12.85 0.40 -51.07
N PHE A 115 12.42 1.67 -51.03
CA PHE A 115 11.99 2.39 -52.23
C PHE A 115 13.10 2.55 -53.27
N ALA A 116 14.33 2.90 -52.83
CA ALA A 116 15.49 2.98 -53.71
C ALA A 116 15.85 1.62 -54.34
N MET A 117 15.72 0.52 -53.60
CA MET A 117 15.98 -0.84 -54.12
C MET A 117 14.97 -1.26 -55.19
N VAL A 118 13.71 -0.84 -55.09
CA VAL A 118 12.69 -1.09 -56.12
C VAL A 118 13.02 -0.35 -57.42
N ILE A 119 13.51 0.89 -57.33
CA ILE A 119 13.92 1.68 -58.50
C ILE A 119 15.16 1.07 -59.17
N MET A 120 16.06 0.46 -58.41
CA MET A 120 17.26 -0.19 -58.94
C MET A 120 17.04 -1.66 -59.38
N GLU A 121 15.79 -2.10 -59.56
CA GLU A 121 15.38 -3.43 -60.05
C GLU A 121 15.84 -4.64 -59.22
N TYR A 122 16.30 -4.43 -57.99
CA TYR A 122 16.58 -5.51 -57.05
C TYR A 122 15.26 -5.99 -56.41
N ALA A 123 14.55 -6.90 -57.09
CA ALA A 123 13.23 -7.36 -56.67
C ALA A 123 13.22 -8.15 -55.33
N TRP A 124 14.26 -8.95 -55.07
CA TRP A 124 14.30 -9.82 -53.88
C TRP A 124 14.51 -9.08 -52.53
N PRO A 125 15.36 -8.04 -52.40
CA PRO A 125 15.53 -7.35 -51.12
C PRO A 125 14.31 -6.51 -50.72
N ALA A 126 13.52 -6.00 -51.67
CA ALA A 126 12.29 -5.27 -51.36
C ALA A 126 11.27 -6.16 -50.63
N VAL A 127 11.11 -7.41 -51.09
CA VAL A 127 10.25 -8.41 -50.45
C VAL A 127 10.77 -8.77 -49.06
N ALA A 128 12.09 -8.94 -48.90
CA ALA A 128 12.69 -9.25 -47.61
C ALA A 128 12.44 -8.15 -46.55
N VAL A 129 12.56 -6.87 -46.93
CA VAL A 129 12.31 -5.75 -46.00
C VAL A 129 10.85 -5.69 -45.56
N ILE A 130 9.90 -5.95 -46.47
CA ILE A 130 8.47 -5.97 -46.14
C ILE A 130 8.18 -7.11 -45.14
N LEU A 131 8.72 -8.31 -45.39
CA LEU A 131 8.54 -9.46 -44.49
C LEU A 131 9.11 -9.20 -43.09
N ILE A 132 10.29 -8.59 -42.98
CA ILE A 132 10.88 -8.21 -41.68
C ILE A 132 9.97 -7.22 -40.93
N LYS A 133 9.39 -6.23 -41.62
CA LYS A 133 8.47 -5.27 -41.00
C LYS A 133 7.18 -5.93 -40.49
N VAL A 134 6.59 -6.83 -41.28
CA VAL A 134 5.40 -7.58 -40.86
C VAL A 134 5.72 -8.47 -39.66
N ALA A 135 6.86 -9.17 -39.67
CA ALA A 135 7.30 -10.00 -38.56
C ALA A 135 7.53 -9.18 -37.27
N ALA A 136 8.14 -8.00 -37.38
CA ALA A 136 8.32 -7.09 -36.24
C ALA A 136 6.98 -6.61 -35.66
N MET A 137 5.99 -6.29 -36.52
CA MET A 137 4.67 -5.88 -36.08
C MET A 137 3.92 -6.99 -35.34
N VAL A 138 3.98 -8.22 -35.86
CA VAL A 138 3.40 -9.40 -35.22
C VAL A 138 4.12 -9.71 -33.89
N GLY A 139 5.46 -9.61 -33.87
CA GLY A 139 6.25 -9.81 -32.65
C GLY A 139 5.89 -8.84 -31.54
N MET A 140 5.74 -7.55 -31.86
CA MET A 140 5.32 -6.53 -30.90
C MET A 140 3.90 -6.79 -30.37
N PHE A 141 2.98 -7.18 -31.25
CA PHE A 141 1.61 -7.53 -30.87
C PHE A 141 1.56 -8.71 -29.90
N ILE A 142 2.34 -9.76 -30.17
CA ILE A 142 2.45 -10.93 -29.29
C ILE A 142 3.09 -10.57 -27.94
N TYR A 143 4.15 -9.76 -27.96
CA TYR A 143 4.82 -9.32 -26.74
C TYR A 143 3.89 -8.49 -25.84
N GLY A 144 3.09 -7.59 -26.42
CA GLY A 144 2.10 -6.80 -25.68
C GLY A 144 1.00 -7.62 -25.00
N MET A 145 0.74 -8.85 -25.45
CA MET A 145 -0.21 -9.76 -24.78
C MET A 145 0.37 -10.46 -23.53
N ARG A 146 1.70 -10.48 -23.35
CA ARG A 146 2.37 -11.13 -22.20
C ARG A 146 2.51 -10.23 -20.97
N GLU A 147 2.32 -8.93 -21.11
CA GLU A 147 2.48 -7.97 -20.01
C GLU A 147 1.21 -7.78 -19.17
N ARG A 148 0.37 -8.80 -19.01
CA ARG A 148 -0.66 -8.81 -17.97
C ARG A 148 -0.04 -9.43 -16.71
N PRO A 149 0.52 -8.64 -15.76
CA PRO A 149 0.95 -9.17 -14.49
C PRO A 149 -0.25 -9.79 -13.77
N ASP A 150 -0.06 -10.99 -13.21
CA ASP A 150 -1.06 -11.65 -12.38
C ASP A 150 -1.48 -10.72 -11.24
N PRO A 151 -2.79 -10.64 -10.91
CA PRO A 151 -3.23 -9.94 -9.73
C PRO A 151 -2.60 -10.61 -8.49
N PRO A 152 -1.91 -9.85 -7.61
CA PRO A 152 -1.33 -10.43 -6.40
C PRO A 152 -2.46 -10.91 -5.48
N GLY A 153 -2.65 -12.23 -5.39
CA GLY A 153 -3.53 -12.83 -4.39
C GLY A 153 -4.45 -13.97 -4.82
N ALA A 154 -4.08 -14.83 -5.77
CA ALA A 154 -4.82 -16.09 -5.97
C ALA A 154 -4.45 -17.09 -4.85
N PRO A 155 -5.38 -17.49 -3.96
CA PRO A 155 -5.12 -18.51 -2.96
C PRO A 155 -5.03 -19.89 -3.63
N GLY A 156 -4.00 -20.66 -3.27
CA GLY A 156 -3.87 -22.09 -3.57
C GLY A 156 -4.40 -22.96 -2.44
#